data_AF-A0A7J4T5C3-F1
#
_entry.id   AF-A0A7J4T5C3-F1
#
_cell.length_a   1.000
_cell.length_b   1.000
_cell.length_c   1.000
_cell.angle_alpha   90.00
_cell.angle_beta   90.00
_cell.angle_gamma   90.00
#
_symmetry.space_group_name_H-M   'P 1'
#
loop_
_entity.id
_entity.type
_entity.pdbx_description
1 polymer ?
#
loop_
_entity_poly.entity_id
_entity_poly.type
_entity_poly.pdbx_seq_one_letter_code
_entity_poly.pdbx_strand_id
1 'polypeptide(L)'
;MAVIMYIEMVEELIVLLRKAEADNWAEWFNLAKQYYIDGKYEKSYRKVLGAYGGMGNFNDVYWRLPEHDEKRHDFLKSEVWKIAKKALESY
;
A
#
# COMPACT_ATOMS: atom_id res chain seq x y z
N MET A 1 -14.72 3.77 -15.50
CA MET A 1 -13.32 3.29 -15.52
C MET A 1 -12.63 3.79 -14.26
N ALA A 2 -12.64 3.02 -13.16
CA ALA A 2 -12.03 3.43 -11.88
C ALA A 2 -11.19 2.32 -11.21
N VAL A 3 -11.08 1.16 -11.87
CA VAL A 3 -10.40 -0.04 -11.32
C VAL A 3 -8.89 0.03 -11.55
N ILE A 4 -8.42 0.88 -12.47
CA ILE A 4 -7.02 0.95 -12.90
C ILE A 4 -6.14 1.70 -11.86
N MET A 5 -6.69 2.59 -11.03
CA MET A 5 -5.87 3.44 -10.14
C MET A 5 -5.29 2.73 -8.90
N TYR A 6 -6.02 1.83 -8.25
CA TYR A 6 -5.59 1.25 -6.97
C TYR A 6 -4.37 0.34 -7.12
N ILE A 7 -4.41 -0.54 -8.11
CA ILE A 7 -3.38 -1.57 -8.28
C ILE A 7 -2.05 -0.94 -8.72
N GLU A 8 -2.10 0.05 -9.62
CA GLU A 8 -0.93 0.80 -10.06
C GLU A 8 -0.26 1.54 -8.90
N MET A 9 -1.05 2.15 -8.00
CA MET A 9 -0.53 2.80 -6.81
C MET A 9 0.12 1.81 -5.83
N VAL A 10 -0.45 0.61 -5.66
CA VAL A 10 0.14 -0.45 -4.84
C VAL A 10 1.44 -0.95 -5.47
N GLU A 11 1.50 -1.11 -6.79
CA GLU A 11 2.72 -1.52 -7.50
C GLU A 11 3.83 -0.48 -7.39
N GLU A 12 3.51 0.79 -7.57
CA GLU A 12 4.47 1.88 -7.40
C GLU A 12 4.98 1.95 -5.96
N LEU A 13 4.10 1.79 -4.98
CA LEU A 13 4.48 1.74 -3.56
C LEU A 13 5.47 0.60 -3.27
N ILE A 14 5.25 -0.58 -3.83
CA ILE A 14 6.17 -1.73 -3.69
C ILE A 14 7.55 -1.40 -4.27
N VAL A 15 7.61 -0.73 -5.42
CA VAL A 15 8.89 -0.32 -6.04
C VAL A 15 9.65 0.64 -5.14
N LEU A 16 8.97 1.65 -4.57
CA LEU A 16 9.60 2.61 -3.66
C LEU A 16 10.06 1.95 -2.35
N LEU A 17 9.30 0.99 -1.82
CA LEU A 17 9.68 0.23 -0.63
C LEU A 17 10.93 -0.62 -0.88
N ARG A 18 11.03 -1.28 -2.04
CA ARG A 18 12.25 -2.01 -2.43
C ARG A 18 13.44 -1.08 -2.58
N LYS A 19 13.24 0.11 -3.17
CA LYS A 19 14.28 1.14 -3.27
C LYS A 19 14.75 1.61 -1.89
N ALA A 20 13.86 1.63 -0.90
CA ALA A 20 14.16 1.96 0.49
C ALA A 20 14.71 0.77 1.30
N GLU A 21 14.99 -0.38 0.67
CA GLU A 21 15.42 -1.64 1.33
C GLU A 21 14.41 -2.14 2.39
N ALA A 22 13.14 -1.80 2.22
CA ALA A 22 12.02 -2.14 3.11
C ALA A 22 11.30 -3.41 2.66
N ASP A 23 12.04 -4.50 2.47
CA ASP A 23 11.53 -5.73 1.82
C ASP A 23 10.35 -6.36 2.57
N ASN A 24 10.33 -6.29 3.89
CA ASN A 24 9.21 -6.78 4.70
C ASN A 24 7.88 -6.09 4.34
N TRP A 25 7.91 -4.79 4.08
CA TRP A 25 6.76 -4.01 3.67
C TRP A 25 6.45 -4.21 2.19
N ALA A 26 7.48 -4.27 1.33
CA ALA A 26 7.30 -4.60 -0.07
C ALA A 26 6.56 -5.93 -0.24
N GLU A 27 6.96 -6.97 0.49
CA GLU A 27 6.28 -8.28 0.44
C GLU A 27 4.88 -8.25 1.08
N TRP A 28 4.67 -7.43 2.12
CA TRP A 28 3.33 -7.23 2.67
C TRP A 28 2.35 -6.68 1.64
N PHE A 29 2.75 -5.62 0.94
CA PHE A 29 1.94 -5.00 -0.10
C PHE A 29 1.84 -5.87 -1.36
N ASN A 30 2.87 -6.66 -1.66
CA ASN A 30 2.83 -7.64 -2.75
C ASN A 30 1.76 -8.72 -2.49
N LEU A 31 1.59 -9.16 -1.23
CA LEU A 31 0.52 -10.08 -0.88
C LEU A 31 -0.87 -9.43 -1.02
N ALA A 32 -1.02 -8.15 -0.65
CA ALA A 32 -2.26 -7.41 -0.88
C ALA A 32 -2.57 -7.35 -2.38
N LYS A 33 -1.57 -7.01 -3.21
CA LYS A 33 -1.66 -7.01 -4.67
C LYS A 33 -2.14 -8.35 -5.21
N GLN A 34 -1.56 -9.45 -4.75
CA GLN A 34 -1.95 -10.79 -5.20
C GLN A 34 -3.41 -11.10 -4.87
N TYR A 35 -3.89 -10.75 -3.67
CA TYR A 35 -5.31 -10.91 -3.34
C TYR A 35 -6.21 -10.11 -4.28
N TYR A 36 -5.81 -8.90 -4.68
CA TYR A 36 -6.58 -8.10 -5.63
C TYR A 36 -6.67 -8.77 -7.00
N ILE A 37 -5.52 -9.20 -7.55
CA ILE A 37 -5.43 -9.87 -8.86
C ILE A 37 -6.26 -11.18 -8.87
N ASP A 38 -6.26 -11.91 -7.75
CA ASP A 38 -7.08 -13.12 -7.56
C ASP A 38 -8.59 -12.85 -7.44
N GLY A 39 -9.04 -11.58 -7.51
CA GLY A 39 -10.43 -11.19 -7.30
C GLY A 39 -10.88 -11.20 -5.83
N LYS A 40 -9.97 -11.42 -4.88
CA LYS A 40 -10.22 -11.43 -3.42
C LYS A 40 -10.12 -10.01 -2.87
N TYR A 41 -10.92 -9.09 -3.42
CA TYR A 41 -10.81 -7.65 -3.17
C TYR A 41 -10.90 -7.26 -1.69
N GLU A 42 -11.87 -7.81 -0.94
CA GLU A 42 -12.01 -7.54 0.49
C GLU A 42 -10.72 -7.91 1.27
N LYS A 43 -10.12 -9.07 0.95
CA LYS A 43 -8.85 -9.51 1.57
C LYS A 43 -7.70 -8.57 1.22
N SER A 44 -7.65 -8.08 -0.02
CA SER A 44 -6.66 -7.07 -0.43
C SER A 44 -6.77 -5.80 0.41
N TYR A 45 -7.96 -5.23 0.52
CA TYR A 45 -8.17 -3.97 1.25
C TYR A 45 -7.88 -4.14 2.74
N ARG A 46 -8.33 -5.23 3.37
CA ARG A 46 -8.01 -5.53 4.77
C ARG A 46 -6.51 -5.70 4.98
N LYS A 47 -5.80 -6.33 4.04
CA LYS A 47 -4.35 -6.49 4.10
C LYS A 47 -3.62 -5.15 4.04
N VAL A 48 -4.06 -4.22 3.18
CA VAL A 48 -3.55 -2.84 3.16
C VAL A 48 -3.81 -2.16 4.49
N LEU A 49 -5.04 -2.12 4.98
CA LEU A 49 -5.36 -1.45 6.25
C LEU A 49 -4.61 -2.04 7.45
N GLY A 50 -4.32 -3.35 7.42
CA GLY A 50 -3.52 -4.02 8.44
C GLY A 50 -2.08 -3.49 8.56
N ALA A 51 -1.53 -2.86 7.52
CA ALA A 51 -0.22 -2.20 7.61
C ALA A 51 -0.24 -0.94 8.49
N TYR A 52 -1.41 -0.34 8.68
CA TYR A 52 -1.59 0.96 9.36
C TYR A 52 -2.08 0.82 10.81
N GLY A 53 -2.19 -0.42 11.34
CA GLY A 53 -2.65 -0.69 12.69
C GLY A 53 -1.64 -1.54 13.50
N GLY A 54 -1.56 -1.28 14.81
CA GLY A 54 -0.71 -2.05 15.75
C GLY A 54 0.65 -1.42 16.05
N MET A 55 1.51 -2.17 16.77
CA MET A 55 2.93 -1.81 17.02
C MET A 55 3.76 -2.13 15.78
N GLY A 56 4.42 -1.12 15.21
CA GLY A 56 5.09 -1.21 13.91
C GLY A 56 4.24 -0.67 12.77
N ASN A 57 3.49 0.42 13.02
CA ASN A 57 2.66 1.08 12.02
C ASN A 57 3.53 1.52 10.84
N PHE A 58 3.08 1.24 9.62
CA PHE A 58 3.72 1.68 8.39
C PHE A 58 3.91 3.21 8.33
N ASN A 59 3.09 3.99 9.04
CA ASN A 59 3.23 5.43 9.18
C ASN A 59 4.43 5.86 10.05
N ASP A 60 4.88 5.02 10.97
CA ASP A 60 5.92 5.36 11.96
C ASP A 60 7.33 5.05 11.44
N VAL A 61 7.44 4.49 10.23
CA VAL A 61 8.71 4.12 9.62
C VAL A 61 9.22 5.25 8.74
N TYR A 62 10.47 5.64 8.97
CA TYR A 62 11.22 6.56 8.14
C TYR A 62 11.99 5.80 7.06
N TRP A 63 11.90 6.25 5.81
CA TRP A 63 12.44 5.55 4.65
C TRP A 63 13.68 6.27 4.14
N ARG A 64 14.73 5.52 3.81
CA ARG A 64 15.94 6.07 3.17
C ARG A 64 15.69 6.28 1.68
N LEU A 65 14.91 7.31 1.33
CA LEU A 65 14.61 7.69 -0.05
C LEU A 65 15.08 9.11 -0.35
N PRO A 66 15.45 9.42 -1.60
CA PRO A 66 15.61 10.81 -2.03
C PRO A 66 14.29 11.60 -1.88
N GLU A 67 14.37 12.91 -1.65
CA GLU A 67 13.21 13.77 -1.32
C GLU A 67 12.01 13.61 -2.27
N HIS A 68 12.27 13.49 -3.58
CA HIS A 68 11.21 13.28 -4.57
C HIS A 68 10.45 11.97 -4.33
N ASP A 69 11.18 10.89 -4.07
CA ASP A 69 10.62 9.56 -3.89
C ASP A 69 9.96 9.42 -2.52
N GLU A 70 10.49 10.10 -1.50
CA GLU A 70 9.87 10.20 -0.19
C GLU A 70 8.49 10.88 -0.28
N LYS A 71 8.40 12.04 -0.97
CA LYS A 71 7.10 12.71 -1.21
C LYS A 71 6.12 11.83 -1.97
N ARG A 72 6.60 11.11 -2.99
CA ARG A 72 5.74 10.19 -3.76
C ARG A 72 5.28 9.02 -2.91
N HIS A 73 6.20 8.46 -2.11
CA HIS A 73 5.91 7.39 -1.17
C HIS A 73 4.81 7.82 -0.17
N ASP A 74 4.94 8.98 0.47
CA ASP A 74 3.95 9.48 1.44
C ASP A 74 2.57 9.77 0.83
N PHE A 75 2.56 10.28 -0.40
CA PHE A 75 1.32 10.40 -1.17
C PHE A 75 0.67 9.02 -1.36
N LEU A 76 1.43 8.03 -1.84
CA LEU A 76 0.93 6.68 -2.09
C LEU A 76 0.44 6.01 -0.81
N LYS A 77 1.18 6.12 0.31
CA LYS A 77 0.75 5.65 1.64
C LYS A 77 -0.66 6.14 1.98
N SER A 78 -0.90 7.43 1.75
CA SER A 78 -2.16 8.07 2.10
C SER A 78 -3.30 7.61 1.19
N GLU A 79 -3.05 7.57 -0.12
CA GLU A 79 -4.10 7.26 -1.10
C GLU A 79 -4.51 5.79 -1.08
N VAL A 80 -3.55 4.84 -0.99
CA VAL A 80 -3.90 3.41 -0.93
C VAL A 80 -4.72 3.07 0.32
N TRP A 81 -4.43 3.73 1.45
CA TRP A 81 -5.22 3.61 2.67
C TRP A 81 -6.64 4.16 2.50
N LYS A 82 -6.79 5.38 1.95
CA LYS A 82 -8.11 6.00 1.73
C LYS A 82 -8.98 5.13 0.83
N ILE A 83 -8.41 4.63 -0.27
CA ILE A 83 -9.11 3.76 -1.21
C ILE A 83 -9.54 2.47 -0.50
N ALA A 84 -8.63 1.79 0.20
CA ALA A 84 -8.93 0.54 0.89
C ALA A 84 -10.01 0.72 1.97
N LYS A 85 -9.96 1.82 2.74
CA LYS A 85 -10.95 2.14 3.76
C LYS A 85 -12.33 2.38 3.14
N LYS A 86 -12.42 3.27 2.13
CA LYS A 86 -13.67 3.59 1.44
C LYS A 86 -14.29 2.36 0.77
N ALA A 87 -13.46 1.50 0.19
CA ALA A 87 -13.91 0.28 -0.45
C ALA A 87 -14.60 -0.66 0.56
N LEU A 88 -14.02 -0.85 1.75
CA LEU A 88 -14.60 -1.70 2.80
C LEU A 88 -15.83 -1.10 3.49
N GLU A 89 -15.96 0.22 3.56
CA GLU A 89 -17.18 0.89 4.04
C GLU A 89 -18.37 0.76 3.06
N SER A 90 -18.09 0.39 1.81
CA SER A 90 -19.10 0.22 0.74
C SER A 90 -19.50 -1.24 0.52
N TYR A 91 -18.92 -2.18 1.27
CA TYR A 91 -19.27 -3.60 1.29
C TYR A 91 -20.36 -3.86 2.34
#